data_AF-A0A7C4HD59-F1
#
_entry.id   AF-A0A7C4HD59-F1
#
_cell.length_a   1.000
_cell.length_b   1.000
_cell.length_c   1.000
_cell.angle_alpha   90.00
_cell.angle_beta   90.00
_cell.angle_gamma   90.00
#
_symmetry.space_group_name_H-M   'P 1'
#
loop_
_entity.id
_entity.type
_entity.pdbx_description
1 polymer ?
#
loop_
_entity_poly.entity_id
_entity_poly.type
_entity_poly.pdbx_seq_one_letter_code
_entity_poly.pdbx_strand_id
1 'polypeptide(L)' 'MNGGRETLRQLILEKGVVRGKPIFISSTRMSTFYFNLRPILFSYEGSRLVSAVLLPLIRGL' A
#
# COMPACT_ATOMS: atom_id res chain seq x y z
N MET A 1 16.13 0.79 -11.81
CA MET A 1 14.80 1.31 -11.41
C MET A 1 13.86 0.27 -10.78
N ASN A 2 14.33 -0.94 -10.37
CA ASN A 2 13.47 -1.97 -9.77
C ASN A 2 13.49 -2.03 -8.22
N GLY A 3 14.47 -1.37 -7.57
CA GLY A 3 14.62 -1.43 -6.11
C GLY A 3 13.45 -0.81 -5.34
N GLY A 4 12.95 0.37 -5.75
CA GLY A 4 11.87 1.06 -5.03
C GLY A 4 10.54 0.30 -5.03
N ARG A 5 10.23 -0.47 -6.09
CA ARG A 5 9.03 -1.30 -6.16
C ARG A 5 9.10 -2.49 -5.21
N GLU A 6 10.27 -3.14 -5.14
CA GLU A 6 10.46 -4.28 -4.24
C GLU A 6 10.47 -3.82 -2.78
N THR A 7 11.15 -2.71 -2.46
CA THR A 7 11.10 -2.13 -1.11
C THR A 7 9.67 -1.75 -0.70
N LEU A 8 8.90 -1.12 -1.59
CA LEU A 8 7.50 -0.80 -1.33
C LEU A 8 6.66 -2.07 -1.13
N ARG A 9 6.92 -3.13 -1.91
CA ARG A 9 6.23 -4.42 -1.77
C ARG A 9 6.45 -5.02 -0.39
N GLN A 10 7.70 -5.08 0.06
CA GLN A 10 8.04 -5.58 1.40
C GLN A 10 7.34 -4.74 2.48
N LEU A 11 7.38 -3.41 2.35
CA LEU A 11 6.71 -2.51 3.30
C LEU A 11 5.18 -2.70 3.35
N ILE A 12 4.56 -2.99 2.21
CA ILE A 12 3.12 -3.32 2.14
C ILE A 12 2.84 -4.65 2.85
N LEU A 13 3.68 -5.66 2.67
CA LEU A 13 3.49 -6.95 3.32
C LEU A 13 3.67 -6.85 4.84
N GLU A 14 4.62 -6.05 5.30
CA GLU A 14 4.90 -5.86 6.73
C GLU A 14 3.86 -5.01 7.45
N LYS A 15 3.42 -3.91 6.83
CA LYS A 15 2.63 -2.86 7.51
C LYS A 15 1.29 -2.56 6.87
N GLY A 16 1.13 -2.91 5.59
CA GLY A 16 -0.04 -2.54 4.79
C GLY A 16 -1.11 -3.62 4.68
N VAL A 17 -0.81 -4.86 5.09
CA VAL A 17 -1.74 -5.99 5.00
C VAL A 17 -2.41 -6.22 6.35
N VAL A 18 -3.73 -6.13 6.37
CA VAL A 18 -4.52 -6.51 7.53
C VAL A 18 -5.29 -7.78 7.20
N ARG A 19 -5.10 -8.81 8.04
CA ARG A 19 -5.67 -10.15 7.88
C ARG A 19 -6.32 -10.62 9.17
N GLY A 20 -7.28 -11.55 9.05
CA GLY A 20 -7.84 -12.28 10.18
C GLY A 20 -9.31 -11.99 10.38
N LYS A 21 -9.64 -11.10 11.34
CA LYS A 21 -11.03 -10.83 11.72
C LYS A 21 -11.83 -10.31 10.51
N PRO A 22 -13.06 -10.82 10.28
CA PRO A 22 -13.93 -10.30 9.25
C PRO A 22 -14.20 -8.81 9.47
N ILE A 23 -14.04 -8.01 8.42
CA ILE A 23 -14.39 -6.60 8.40
C ILE A 23 -15.33 -6.33 7.23
N PHE A 24 -16.17 -5.30 7.37
CA PHE A 24 -16.91 -4.75 6.24
C PHE A 24 -16.05 -3.73 5.53
N ILE A 25 -15.79 -3.95 4.24
CA ILE A 25 -15.10 -2.97 3.39
C ILE A 25 -16.11 -1.96 2.83
N SER A 26 -15.62 -0.90 2.19
CA SER A 26 -16.45 0.22 1.70
C SER A 26 -17.61 -0.20 0.78
N SER A 27 -17.47 -1.33 0.08
CA SER A 27 -18.52 -1.92 -0.76
C SER A 27 -19.55 -2.75 0.03
N THR A 28 -19.58 -2.63 1.36
CA THR A 28 -20.39 -3.39 2.32
C THR A 28 -20.21 -4.91 2.27
N ARG A 29 -19.25 -5.40 1.50
CA ARG A 29 -18.86 -6.81 1.49
C ARG A 29 -18.03 -7.13 2.72
N MET A 30 -18.20 -8.34 3.23
CA MET A 30 -17.34 -8.89 4.26
C MET A 30 -16.03 -9.38 3.63
N SER A 31 -14.90 -9.07 4.28
CA SER A 31 -13.59 -9.56 3.89
C SER A 31 -12.75 -9.89 5.11
N THR A 32 -11.94 -10.93 5.04
CA THR A 32 -10.91 -11.27 6.02
C THR A 32 -9.55 -10.66 5.68
N PHE A 33 -9.52 -9.83 4.63
CA PHE A 33 -8.32 -9.22 4.08
C PHE A 33 -8.61 -7.81 3.56
N TYR A 34 -7.74 -6.86 3.89
CA TYR A 34 -7.71 -5.56 3.21
C TYR A 34 -6.32 -4.93 3.21
N PHE A 35 -6.09 -4.08 2.22
CA PHE A 35 -4.90 -3.24 2.15
C PHE A 35 -5.15 -1.92 2.87
N ASN A 36 -4.35 -1.62 3.87
CA ASN A 36 -4.33 -0.36 4.60
C ASN A 36 -3.01 0.38 4.34
N LEU A 37 -3.02 1.38 3.46
CA LEU A 37 -1.80 2.15 3.17
C LEU A 37 -1.50 3.22 4.22
N ARG A 38 -2.42 3.52 5.15
CA ARG A 38 -2.24 4.55 6.18
C ARG A 38 -0.91 4.46 6.95
N PRO A 39 -0.51 3.30 7.53
CA PRO A 39 0.76 3.18 8.24
C PRO A 39 1.99 3.40 7.35
N ILE A 40 1.86 3.20 6.04
CA ILE A 40 2.94 3.41 5.07
C ILE A 40 3.05 4.90 4.74
N LEU A 41 1.91 5.54 4.46
CA LEU A 41 1.84 6.95 4.09
C LEU A 41 2.19 7.90 5.25
N PHE A 42 1.94 7.51 6.51
CA PHE A 42 2.35 8.32 7.67
C PHE A 42 3.86 8.27 7.98
N SER A 43 4.65 7.53 7.20
CA SER A 43 6.11 7.60 7.23
C SER A 43 6.63 8.39 6.02
N TYR A 44 7.64 9.24 6.24
CA TYR A 44 8.31 9.97 5.15
C TYR A 44 8.84 9.00 4.09
N GLU A 45 9.52 7.93 4.52
CA GLU A 45 10.08 6.93 3.63
C GLU A 45 9.02 6.20 2.81
N GLY A 46 7.94 5.74 3.46
CA GLY A 46 6.83 5.07 2.77
C GLY A 46 6.14 5.98 1.77
N SER A 47 5.87 7.23 2.14
CA SER A 47 5.32 8.24 1.21
C SER A 47 6.24 8.49 0.02
N ARG A 48 7.55 8.65 0.25
CA ARG A 48 8.55 8.84 -0.82
C ARG A 48 8.58 7.65 -1.78
N LEU A 49 8.53 6.42 -1.25
CA LEU A 49 8.50 5.19 -2.06
C LEU A 49 7.22 5.08 -2.89
N VAL A 50 6.06 5.36 -2.29
CA VAL A 50 4.77 5.38 -3.00
C VAL A 50 4.80 6.42 -4.13
N SER A 51 5.25 7.64 -3.86
CA SER A 51 5.37 8.68 -4.90
C SER A 51 6.32 8.28 -6.01
N ALA A 52 7.47 7.67 -5.68
CA ALA A 52 8.42 7.21 -6.69
C ALA A 52 7.84 6.14 -7.62
N VAL A 53 6.89 5.32 -7.14
CA VAL A 53 6.20 4.31 -7.95
C VAL A 53 5.03 4.90 -8.73
N LEU A 54 4.26 5.82 -8.14
CA LEU A 54 3.04 6.38 -8.75
C LEU A 54 3.35 7.50 -9.76
N LEU A 55 4.31 8.39 -9.49
CA LEU A 55 4.60 9.54 -10.35
C LEU A 55 4.92 9.15 -11.80
N PRO A 56 5.71 8.10 -12.09
CA PRO A 56 5.93 7.67 -13.46
C PRO A 56 4.65 7.16 -14.16
N LEU A 57 3.74 6.53 -13.43
CA LEU A 57 2.47 6.04 -13.98
C LEU A 57 1.54 7.19 -14.34
N ILE A 58 1.52 8.25 -13.52
CA ILE A 58 0.70 9.44 -13.75
C ILE A 58 1.28 10.29 -14.88
N ARG A 59 2.61 10.45 -14.96
CA ARG A 59 3.27 11.22 -16.03
C ARG A 59 3.30 10.50 -17.38
N GLY A 60 3.10 9.19 -17.39
CA GLY A 60 2.96 8.39 -18.61
C GLY A 60 1.53 8.35 -19.15
N LEU A 61 0.57 8.99 -18.47
CA LEU A 61 -0.77 9.31 -18.94
C LEU A 61 -0.80 10.76 -19.44
#